data_AF-A0A238UUZ8-F1
#
_entry.id   AF-A0A238UUZ8-F1
#
_cell.length_a   1.000
_cell.length_b   1.000
_cell.length_c   1.000
_cell.angle_alpha   90.00
_cell.angle_beta   90.00
_cell.angle_gamma   90.00
#
_symmetry.space_group_name_H-M   'P 1'
#
loop_
_entity.id
_entity.type
_entity.pdbx_description
1 polymer ?
#
loop_
_entity_poly.entity_id
_entity_poly.type
_entity_poly.pdbx_seq_one_letter_code
_entity_poly.pdbx_strand_id
1 'polypeptide(L)'
;MALSPAFPTDITLDSLRRDAKALKKAHAARAPGALERLKAHVPRADLGALKHADFLHVIAREHDFESWPRLKLAAETIGMDRAARQQRLKVALFHGHGWAAEQLLDETPDLADGLFGLQCALYDRAAVVSALARDPGLAVQTFGPRRPILHLAFSKWIKQRPDLEADMLAVAEALKTAGADVNDGYAAEAAPDRALSALYGALGHSDNMVLARWFLDHRADPNDGESLYHATELGHHDGLRMLLAHGADPKGTNALLRAMDFDDVAAVRMLLEHGAQPDDFDDTDAVDVQPWTIPALHHAARRGSGVEMVALLLEHGADPARPYQGVSAYSYARVHGNRIVADAIEERGAAIPLTREEKLLAQAADGDLRPGIFIDPDKLPEAYRTILRQILHLPGRLDHIRRLVGLGVEYDGTDSEGLTPVQVAGWSGLPEVLEYFLSLRPDLSHVNGYGGTLLSTIIHGSENNLQQDGRDYLACLELALRQGVALPRKMIGQAGREDVAAFLEAWAEAHPGQVV
;
A
#
# COMPACT_ATOMS: atom_id res chain seq x y z
N MET A 1 3.59 -0.42 35.56
CA MET A 1 2.68 -1.28 34.79
C MET A 1 1.65 -1.84 35.74
N ALA A 2 0.38 -1.47 35.56
CA ALA A 2 -0.71 -2.17 36.24
C ALA A 2 -0.88 -3.51 35.51
N LEU A 3 -0.90 -4.61 36.27
CA LEU A 3 -1.25 -5.94 35.75
C LEU A 3 -2.61 -5.83 35.03
N SER A 4 -2.71 -6.38 33.83
CA SER A 4 -3.99 -6.48 33.10
C SER A 4 -5.07 -7.07 34.02
N PRO A 5 -6.27 -6.48 34.11
CA PRO A 5 -7.33 -6.98 34.97
C PRO A 5 -7.66 -8.43 34.60
N ALA A 6 -7.82 -9.29 35.60
CA ALA A 6 -8.14 -10.70 35.40
C ALA A 6 -9.46 -10.82 34.61
N PHE A 7 -9.36 -11.30 33.38
CA PHE A 7 -10.49 -11.40 32.47
C PHE A 7 -11.39 -12.59 32.86
N PRO A 8 -12.72 -12.41 33.04
CA PRO A 8 -13.60 -13.51 33.46
C PRO A 8 -13.60 -14.67 32.46
N THR A 9 -13.51 -15.91 32.95
CA THR A 9 -13.41 -17.14 32.13
C THR A 9 -14.66 -17.47 31.33
N ASP A 10 -15.78 -16.83 31.64
CA ASP A 10 -17.11 -17.21 31.15
C ASP A 10 -17.57 -16.32 29.99
N ILE A 11 -16.77 -15.29 29.64
CA ILE A 11 -17.07 -14.34 28.58
C ILE A 11 -16.58 -14.89 27.24
N THR A 12 -17.46 -14.91 26.24
CA THR A 12 -17.13 -15.32 24.87
C THR A 12 -17.10 -14.12 23.94
N LEU A 13 -16.31 -14.18 22.86
CA LEU A 13 -16.31 -13.13 21.85
C LEU A 13 -17.71 -12.90 21.24
N ASP A 14 -18.50 -13.97 21.11
CA ASP A 14 -19.86 -13.89 20.57
C ASP A 14 -20.86 -13.30 21.56
N SER A 15 -20.67 -13.44 22.87
CA SER A 15 -21.48 -12.68 23.85
C SER A 15 -21.15 -11.18 23.75
N LEU A 16 -19.87 -10.81 23.70
CA LEU A 16 -19.44 -9.41 23.59
C LEU A 16 -19.95 -8.73 22.31
N ARG A 17 -19.90 -9.43 21.16
CA ARG A 17 -20.47 -8.93 19.89
C ARG A 17 -21.99 -8.75 19.97
N ARG A 18 -22.69 -9.68 20.63
CA ARG A 18 -24.14 -9.57 20.84
C ARG A 18 -24.48 -8.37 21.73
N ASP A 19 -23.68 -8.10 22.77
CA ASP A 19 -23.88 -6.96 23.65
C ASP A 19 -23.72 -5.63 22.92
N ALA A 20 -22.73 -5.50 22.04
CA ALA A 20 -22.56 -4.33 21.20
C ALA A 20 -23.73 -4.12 20.22
N LYS A 21 -24.23 -5.20 19.59
CA LYS A 21 -25.42 -5.13 18.72
C LYS A 21 -26.68 -4.75 19.51
N ALA A 22 -26.84 -5.30 20.71
CA ALA A 22 -27.95 -4.98 21.60
C ALA A 22 -27.91 -3.50 22.03
N LEU A 23 -26.73 -2.98 22.38
CA LEU A 23 -26.55 -1.57 22.74
C LEU A 23 -26.87 -0.65 21.55
N LYS A 24 -26.40 -0.99 20.34
CA LYS A 24 -26.74 -0.25 19.12
C LYS A 24 -28.26 -0.18 18.88
N LYS A 25 -28.94 -1.32 19.02
CA LYS A 25 -30.41 -1.39 18.88
C LYS A 25 -31.13 -0.58 19.96
N ALA A 26 -30.67 -0.66 21.20
CA ALA A 26 -31.24 0.11 22.32
C ALA A 26 -31.03 1.62 22.16
N HIS A 27 -29.88 2.04 21.63
CA HIS A 27 -29.62 3.43 21.28
C HIS A 27 -30.55 3.94 20.17
N ALA A 28 -30.74 3.16 19.09
CA ALA A 28 -31.68 3.51 18.02
C ALA A 28 -33.12 3.68 18.54
N ALA A 29 -33.51 2.91 19.56
CA ALA A 29 -34.78 3.02 20.26
C ALA A 29 -34.83 4.14 21.33
N ARG A 30 -33.76 4.92 21.49
CA ARG A 30 -33.60 5.98 22.51
C ARG A 30 -33.83 5.49 23.95
N ALA A 31 -33.42 4.26 24.26
CA ALA A 31 -33.54 3.69 25.60
C ALA A 31 -32.65 4.46 26.61
N PRO A 32 -33.18 4.89 27.78
CA PRO A 32 -32.41 5.68 28.76
C PRO A 32 -31.07 5.04 29.18
N GLY A 33 -31.08 3.73 29.47
CA GLY A 33 -29.86 3.01 29.88
C GLY A 33 -28.79 2.91 28.78
N ALA A 34 -29.17 2.91 27.50
CA ALA A 34 -28.20 2.93 26.41
C ALA A 34 -27.50 4.30 26.31
N LEU A 35 -28.26 5.39 26.53
CA LEU A 35 -27.73 6.74 26.55
C LEU A 35 -26.80 6.97 27.76
N GLU A 36 -27.11 6.39 28.91
CA GLU A 36 -26.24 6.45 30.10
C GLU A 36 -24.91 5.73 29.89
N ARG A 37 -24.93 4.51 29.32
CA ARG A 37 -23.72 3.76 28.99
C ARG A 37 -22.82 4.52 28.00
N LEU A 38 -23.42 5.13 26.97
CA LEU A 38 -22.70 6.00 26.02
C LEU A 38 -22.14 7.27 26.67
N LYS A 39 -22.82 7.85 27.67
CA LYS A 39 -22.31 9.00 28.43
C LYS A 39 -21.18 8.61 29.38
N ALA A 40 -21.21 7.42 29.96
CA ALA A 40 -20.16 6.92 30.82
C ALA A 40 -18.85 6.66 30.04
N HIS A 41 -18.98 6.22 28.78
CA HIS A 41 -17.87 5.90 27.91
C HIS A 41 -18.04 6.59 26.55
N VAL A 42 -17.91 7.92 26.54
CA VAL A 42 -18.13 8.78 25.37
C VAL A 42 -17.24 8.32 24.21
N PRO A 43 -17.81 7.68 23.16
CA PRO A 43 -17.00 7.13 22.08
C PRO A 43 -16.56 8.23 21.12
N ARG A 44 -17.37 9.29 20.96
CA ARG A 44 -17.14 10.46 20.08
C ARG A 44 -17.83 11.71 20.61
N ALA A 45 -17.39 12.88 20.15
CA ALA A 45 -17.98 14.17 20.50
C ALA A 45 -19.42 14.36 20.00
N ASP A 46 -19.77 13.79 18.84
CA ASP A 46 -21.13 13.78 18.30
C ASP A 46 -21.78 12.40 18.47
N LEU A 47 -22.78 12.33 19.34
CA LEU A 47 -23.55 11.11 19.63
C LEU A 47 -24.71 10.87 18.63
N GLY A 48 -24.95 11.79 17.69
CA GLY A 48 -25.98 11.67 16.66
C GLY A 48 -25.58 10.78 15.47
N ALA A 49 -24.27 10.58 15.25
CA ALA A 49 -23.71 9.88 14.09
C ALA A 49 -22.89 8.61 14.46
N LEU A 50 -23.34 7.88 15.48
CA LEU A 50 -22.62 6.71 16.00
C LEU A 50 -22.62 5.52 15.03
N LYS A 51 -21.44 4.94 14.82
CA LYS A 51 -21.18 3.73 14.03
C LYS A 51 -21.13 2.48 14.94
N HIS A 52 -21.08 1.28 14.36
CA HIS A 52 -21.00 0.04 15.15
C HIS A 52 -19.77 0.00 16.08
N ALA A 53 -18.62 0.47 15.58
CA ALA A 53 -17.37 0.58 16.33
C ALA A 53 -17.50 1.37 17.64
N ASP A 54 -18.37 2.38 17.69
CA ASP A 54 -18.60 3.19 18.90
C ASP A 54 -19.23 2.36 20.02
N PHE A 55 -20.14 1.45 19.67
CA PHE A 55 -20.74 0.53 20.63
C PHE A 55 -19.74 -0.53 21.09
N LEU A 56 -18.88 -1.02 20.19
CA LEU A 56 -17.79 -1.93 20.54
C LEU A 56 -16.79 -1.26 21.51
N HIS A 57 -16.53 0.04 21.33
CA HIS A 57 -15.72 0.82 22.26
C HIS A 57 -16.34 0.86 23.67
N VAL A 58 -17.64 1.16 23.78
CA VAL A 58 -18.34 1.15 25.07
C VAL A 58 -18.22 -0.21 25.75
N ILE A 59 -18.48 -1.31 25.03
CA ILE A 59 -18.31 -2.67 25.57
C ILE A 59 -16.87 -2.89 26.05
N ALA A 60 -15.87 -2.46 25.30
CA ALA A 60 -14.47 -2.58 25.72
C ALA A 60 -14.18 -1.85 27.03
N ARG A 61 -14.65 -0.60 27.16
CA ARG A 61 -14.44 0.21 28.38
C ARG A 61 -15.14 -0.37 29.60
N GLU A 62 -16.32 -0.94 29.43
CA GLU A 62 -17.08 -1.60 30.52
C GLU A 62 -16.40 -2.88 31.05
N HIS A 63 -15.51 -3.48 30.25
CA HIS A 63 -14.68 -4.61 30.64
C HIS A 63 -13.26 -4.19 31.06
N ASP A 64 -13.02 -2.90 31.31
CA ASP A 64 -11.72 -2.32 31.69
C ASP A 64 -10.62 -2.41 30.60
N PHE A 65 -11.00 -2.54 29.33
CA PHE A 65 -10.07 -2.47 28.20
C PHE A 65 -10.06 -1.07 27.60
N GLU A 66 -8.91 -0.63 27.12
CA GLU A 66 -8.80 0.65 26.41
C GLU A 66 -9.48 0.63 25.03
N SER A 67 -9.59 -0.56 24.41
CA SER A 67 -10.09 -0.70 23.05
C SER A 67 -10.68 -2.08 22.77
N TRP A 68 -11.57 -2.15 21.78
CA TRP A 68 -12.18 -3.40 21.32
C TRP A 68 -11.15 -4.44 20.83
N PRO A 69 -10.09 -4.09 20.06
CA PRO A 69 -9.06 -5.05 19.68
C PRO A 69 -8.39 -5.76 20.87
N ARG A 70 -8.11 -5.03 21.97
CA ARG A 70 -7.51 -5.63 23.17
C ARG A 70 -8.49 -6.55 23.91
N LEU A 71 -9.75 -6.11 24.05
CA LEU A 71 -10.82 -6.94 24.60
C LEU A 71 -11.01 -8.22 23.79
N LYS A 72 -11.07 -8.09 22.45
CA LYS A 72 -11.21 -9.22 21.53
C LYS A 72 -10.04 -10.20 21.68
N LEU A 73 -8.80 -9.71 21.72
CA LEU A 73 -7.64 -10.57 21.90
C LEU A 73 -7.70 -11.31 23.25
N ALA A 74 -8.02 -10.60 24.34
CA ALA A 74 -8.18 -11.22 25.66
C ALA A 74 -9.23 -12.33 25.64
N ALA A 75 -10.39 -12.09 25.02
CA ALA A 75 -11.45 -13.08 24.89
C ALA A 75 -11.03 -14.29 24.00
N GLU A 76 -10.27 -14.05 22.94
CA GLU A 76 -9.77 -15.10 22.05
C GLU A 76 -8.67 -15.96 22.71
N THR A 77 -7.91 -15.42 23.67
CA THR A 77 -6.81 -16.15 24.35
C THR A 77 -7.25 -16.92 25.60
N ILE A 78 -8.52 -16.82 26.00
CA ILE A 78 -9.08 -17.60 27.11
C ILE A 78 -9.01 -19.09 26.75
N GLY A 79 -8.47 -19.90 27.68
CA GLY A 79 -8.40 -21.35 27.52
C GLY A 79 -7.41 -21.84 26.46
N MET A 80 -6.67 -20.93 25.79
CA MET A 80 -5.56 -21.33 24.93
C MET A 80 -4.43 -21.94 25.75
N ASP A 81 -3.93 -23.09 25.28
CA ASP A 81 -2.68 -23.64 25.82
C ASP A 81 -1.47 -22.77 25.44
N ARG A 82 -0.32 -23.10 26.03
CA ARG A 82 0.93 -22.37 25.78
C ARG A 82 1.33 -22.38 24.30
N ALA A 83 1.13 -23.48 23.59
CA ALA A 83 1.53 -23.61 22.19
C ALA A 83 0.69 -22.70 21.28
N ALA A 84 -0.62 -22.62 21.53
CA ALA A 84 -1.54 -21.71 20.84
C ALA A 84 -1.17 -20.24 21.11
N ARG A 85 -0.86 -19.89 22.36
CA ARG A 85 -0.37 -18.54 22.73
C ARG A 85 0.96 -18.20 22.04
N GLN A 86 1.92 -19.14 22.01
CA GLN A 86 3.17 -18.97 21.27
C GLN A 86 2.95 -18.77 19.78
N GLN A 87 2.02 -19.51 19.17
CA GLN A 87 1.67 -19.32 17.77
C GLN A 87 1.04 -17.93 17.52
N ARG A 88 0.20 -17.45 18.44
CA ARG A 88 -0.37 -16.10 18.38
C ARG A 88 0.70 -15.02 18.47
N LEU A 89 1.68 -15.20 19.36
CA LEU A 89 2.84 -14.30 19.49
C LEU A 89 3.67 -14.26 18.20
N LYS A 90 3.94 -15.42 17.57
CA LYS A 90 4.64 -15.49 16.27
C LYS A 90 3.92 -14.69 15.20
N VAL A 91 2.60 -14.90 15.07
CA VAL A 91 1.78 -14.20 14.08
C VAL A 91 1.74 -12.69 14.38
N ALA A 92 1.60 -12.30 15.65
CA ALA A 92 1.59 -10.89 16.04
C ALA A 92 2.90 -10.18 15.66
N LEU A 93 4.06 -10.77 16.00
CA LEU A 93 5.37 -10.20 15.66
C LEU A 93 5.62 -10.17 14.16
N PHE A 94 5.28 -11.25 13.44
CA PHE A 94 5.46 -11.34 11.99
C PHE A 94 4.71 -10.25 11.22
N HIS A 95 3.50 -9.89 11.67
CA HIS A 95 2.70 -8.82 11.07
C HIS A 95 2.93 -7.44 11.72
N GLY A 96 3.84 -7.33 12.69
CA GLY A 96 4.13 -6.06 13.38
C GLY A 96 3.01 -5.57 14.30
N HIS A 97 2.12 -6.44 14.76
CA HIS A 97 1.07 -6.12 15.74
C HIS A 97 1.65 -6.02 17.16
N GLY A 98 2.50 -5.01 17.40
CA GLY A 98 3.23 -4.81 18.66
C GLY A 98 2.33 -4.83 19.90
N TRP A 99 1.21 -4.10 19.90
CA TRP A 99 0.26 -4.09 21.01
C TRP A 99 -0.26 -5.50 21.40
N ALA A 100 -0.42 -6.40 20.44
CA ALA A 100 -0.90 -7.76 20.69
C ALA A 100 0.19 -8.64 21.29
N ALA A 101 1.44 -8.49 20.80
CA ALA A 101 2.59 -9.15 21.38
C ALA A 101 2.86 -8.67 22.82
N GLU A 102 2.73 -7.37 23.09
CA GLU A 102 2.83 -6.78 24.42
C GLU A 102 1.81 -7.40 25.38
N GLN A 103 0.52 -7.41 25.01
CA GLN A 103 -0.53 -7.99 25.86
C GLN A 103 -0.28 -9.48 26.17
N LEU A 104 0.17 -10.26 25.18
CA LEU A 104 0.50 -11.68 25.39
C LEU A 104 1.68 -11.87 26.35
N LEU A 105 2.69 -11.00 26.28
CA LEU A 105 3.87 -11.06 27.15
C LEU A 105 3.60 -10.50 28.54
N ASP A 106 2.71 -9.52 28.70
CA ASP A 106 2.27 -9.04 30.01
C ASP A 106 1.50 -10.14 30.78
N GLU A 107 0.71 -10.94 30.08
CA GLU A 107 0.02 -12.10 30.66
C GLU A 107 0.95 -13.30 30.90
N THR A 108 1.96 -13.50 30.06
CA THR A 108 2.88 -14.65 30.12
C THR A 108 4.30 -14.21 29.71
N PRO A 109 5.10 -13.64 30.63
CA PRO A 109 6.39 -13.04 30.30
C PRO A 109 7.42 -13.99 29.70
N ASP A 110 7.34 -15.27 30.06
CA ASP A 110 8.24 -16.34 29.63
C ASP A 110 7.78 -17.01 28.31
N LEU A 111 6.77 -16.46 27.62
CA LEU A 111 6.11 -17.15 26.49
C LEU A 111 7.09 -17.47 25.34
N ALA A 112 8.13 -16.68 25.15
CA ALA A 112 9.16 -16.88 24.12
C ALA A 112 10.26 -17.88 24.52
N ASP A 113 10.27 -18.39 25.75
CA ASP A 113 11.33 -19.26 26.24
C ASP A 113 11.51 -20.51 25.38
N GLY A 114 12.77 -20.75 24.98
CA GLY A 114 13.16 -21.88 24.14
C GLY A 114 12.86 -21.70 22.64
N LEU A 115 12.26 -20.57 22.24
CA LEU A 115 11.97 -20.26 20.83
C LEU A 115 12.97 -19.22 20.31
N PHE A 116 14.16 -19.68 19.91
CA PHE A 116 15.30 -18.80 19.59
C PHE A 116 15.00 -17.70 18.56
N GLY A 117 14.27 -18.01 17.47
CA GLY A 117 13.84 -16.99 16.50
C GLY A 117 12.96 -15.90 17.10
N LEU A 118 12.04 -16.27 18.02
CA LEU A 118 11.22 -15.29 18.74
C LEU A 118 12.05 -14.45 19.71
N GLN A 119 12.99 -15.08 20.42
CA GLN A 119 13.89 -14.37 21.32
C GLN A 119 14.72 -13.33 20.57
N CYS A 120 15.15 -13.63 19.34
CA CYS A 120 15.79 -12.64 18.47
C CYS A 120 14.85 -11.51 18.03
N ALA A 121 13.61 -11.82 17.62
CA ALA A 121 12.62 -10.82 17.21
C ALA A 121 12.16 -9.91 18.36
N LEU A 122 12.18 -10.41 19.60
CA LEU A 122 11.82 -9.67 20.82
C LEU A 122 13.00 -8.93 21.45
N TYR A 123 14.19 -9.08 20.89
CA TYR A 123 15.44 -8.50 21.40
C TYR A 123 15.78 -8.98 22.82
N ASP A 124 15.44 -10.23 23.15
CA ASP A 124 15.78 -10.85 24.44
C ASP A 124 17.27 -11.18 24.50
N ARG A 125 18.07 -10.16 24.80
CA ARG A 125 19.53 -10.23 24.86
C ARG A 125 20.00 -11.35 25.79
N ALA A 126 19.43 -11.47 26.98
CA ALA A 126 19.89 -12.44 27.97
C ALA A 126 19.70 -13.87 27.46
N ALA A 127 18.53 -14.18 26.92
CA ALA A 127 18.25 -15.51 26.38
C ALA A 127 19.08 -15.80 25.12
N VAL A 128 19.20 -14.84 24.20
CA VAL A 128 19.98 -15.02 22.96
C VAL A 128 21.45 -15.27 23.26
N VAL A 129 22.07 -14.45 24.11
CA VAL A 129 23.49 -14.61 24.48
C VAL A 129 23.71 -15.95 25.19
N SER A 130 22.82 -16.34 26.10
CA SER A 130 22.91 -17.63 26.81
C SER A 130 22.76 -18.83 25.84
N ALA A 131 21.88 -18.73 24.85
CA ALA A 131 21.70 -19.77 23.85
C ALA A 131 22.93 -19.91 22.94
N LEU A 132 23.46 -18.80 22.43
CA LEU A 132 24.65 -18.79 21.56
C LEU A 132 25.92 -19.24 22.29
N ALA A 133 26.04 -18.97 23.59
CA ALA A 133 27.15 -19.48 24.39
C ALA A 133 27.13 -21.01 24.51
N ARG A 134 25.95 -21.64 24.45
CA ARG A 134 25.79 -23.10 24.46
C ARG A 134 25.94 -23.70 23.07
N ASP A 135 25.41 -23.04 22.05
CA ASP A 135 25.50 -23.48 20.66
C ASP A 135 25.58 -22.26 19.72
N PRO A 136 26.79 -21.87 19.28
CA PRO A 136 26.97 -20.80 18.30
C PRO A 136 26.33 -21.12 16.95
N GLY A 137 26.14 -22.40 16.62
CA GLY A 137 25.52 -22.84 15.38
C GLY A 137 24.07 -22.37 15.23
N LEU A 138 23.40 -22.02 16.33
CA LEU A 138 22.06 -21.43 16.29
C LEU A 138 22.01 -20.16 15.43
N ALA A 139 23.10 -19.38 15.35
CA ALA A 139 23.14 -18.12 14.59
C ALA A 139 22.91 -18.31 13.07
N VAL A 140 23.19 -19.50 12.54
CA VAL A 140 23.11 -19.81 11.09
C VAL A 140 22.03 -20.85 10.76
N GLN A 141 21.35 -21.40 11.77
CA GLN A 141 20.24 -22.33 11.59
C GLN A 141 18.94 -21.60 11.24
N THR A 142 18.07 -22.27 10.49
CA THR A 142 16.76 -21.70 10.09
C THR A 142 15.69 -22.01 11.15
N PHE A 143 14.94 -20.98 11.57
CA PHE A 143 13.81 -21.10 12.49
C PHE A 143 12.53 -20.64 11.80
N GLY A 144 11.76 -21.58 11.24
CA GLY A 144 10.62 -21.25 10.38
C GLY A 144 11.09 -20.72 9.01
N PRO A 145 10.63 -19.55 8.54
CA PRO A 145 11.00 -19.03 7.22
C PRO A 145 12.36 -18.33 7.19
N ARG A 146 12.98 -18.07 8.35
CA ARG A 146 14.08 -17.12 8.50
C ARG A 146 15.17 -17.64 9.44
N ARG A 147 16.41 -17.23 9.18
CA ARG A 147 17.53 -17.34 10.13
C ARG A 147 17.44 -16.22 11.18
N PRO A 148 18.13 -16.33 12.33
CA PRO A 148 17.98 -15.41 13.47
C PRO A 148 18.19 -13.93 13.15
N ILE A 149 19.18 -13.59 12.33
CA ILE A 149 19.46 -12.19 11.97
C ILE A 149 18.32 -11.56 11.16
N LEU A 150 17.57 -12.38 10.41
CA LEU A 150 16.37 -11.97 9.69
C LEU A 150 15.15 -11.86 10.63
N HIS A 151 15.05 -12.67 11.69
CA HIS A 151 14.03 -12.46 12.72
C HIS A 151 14.24 -11.13 13.46
N LEU A 152 15.50 -10.80 13.76
CA LEU A 152 15.89 -9.51 14.34
C LEU A 152 15.52 -8.35 13.40
N ALA A 153 15.96 -8.41 12.13
CA ALA A 153 15.81 -7.34 11.16
C ALA A 153 14.35 -7.03 10.80
N PHE A 154 13.53 -8.07 10.56
CA PHE A 154 12.13 -7.90 10.18
C PHE A 154 11.19 -7.64 11.37
N SER A 155 11.72 -7.55 12.59
CA SER A 155 10.89 -7.26 13.75
C SER A 155 10.58 -5.77 13.85
N LYS A 156 9.29 -5.44 13.93
CA LYS A 156 8.78 -4.10 14.25
C LYS A 156 8.69 -3.84 15.75
N TRP A 157 9.18 -4.77 16.58
CA TRP A 157 9.05 -4.70 18.04
C TRP A 157 9.64 -3.43 18.64
N ILE A 158 10.69 -2.88 18.03
CA ILE A 158 11.32 -1.62 18.47
C ILE A 158 10.34 -0.44 18.48
N LYS A 159 9.30 -0.46 17.63
CA LYS A 159 8.27 0.58 17.59
C LYS A 159 7.37 0.55 18.83
N GLN A 160 7.18 -0.63 19.43
CA GLN A 160 6.44 -0.80 20.69
C GLN A 160 7.36 -0.64 21.91
N ARG A 161 8.61 -1.10 21.81
CA ARG A 161 9.60 -1.13 22.90
C ARG A 161 10.90 -0.41 22.52
N PRO A 162 10.87 0.92 22.35
CA PRO A 162 12.07 1.70 22.00
C PRO A 162 13.14 1.64 23.08
N ASP A 163 12.77 1.30 24.32
CA ASP A 163 13.69 1.08 25.43
C ASP A 163 14.65 -0.10 25.23
N LEU A 164 14.34 -1.02 24.30
CA LEU A 164 15.15 -2.20 23.99
C LEU A 164 16.21 -1.95 22.91
N GLU A 165 16.46 -0.71 22.48
CA GLU A 165 17.44 -0.41 21.43
C GLU A 165 18.83 -0.98 21.72
N ALA A 166 19.34 -0.80 22.94
CA ALA A 166 20.66 -1.31 23.34
C ALA A 166 20.72 -2.85 23.34
N ASP A 167 19.62 -3.50 23.73
CA ASP A 167 19.53 -4.95 23.75
C ASP A 167 19.40 -5.53 22.33
N MET A 168 18.66 -4.86 21.45
CA MET A 168 18.57 -5.18 20.02
C MET A 168 19.94 -5.15 19.35
N LEU A 169 20.73 -4.08 19.56
CA LEU A 169 22.08 -3.98 19.02
C LEU A 169 23.03 -5.03 19.61
N ALA A 170 22.88 -5.36 20.90
CA ALA A 170 23.65 -6.43 21.53
C ALA A 170 23.30 -7.83 20.96
N VAL A 171 22.03 -8.07 20.63
CA VAL A 171 21.59 -9.28 19.92
C VAL A 171 22.21 -9.34 18.52
N ALA A 172 22.20 -8.22 17.78
CA ALA A 172 22.83 -8.13 16.46
C ALA A 172 24.32 -8.51 16.52
N GLU A 173 25.06 -7.94 17.46
CA GLU A 173 26.48 -8.23 17.65
C GLU A 173 26.75 -9.68 18.07
N ALA A 174 25.91 -10.23 18.95
CA ALA A 174 26.03 -11.62 19.38
C ALA A 174 25.81 -12.59 18.22
N LEU A 175 24.80 -12.35 17.39
CA LEU A 175 24.50 -13.17 16.21
C LEU A 175 25.64 -13.11 15.19
N LYS A 176 26.12 -11.90 14.86
CA LYS A 176 27.25 -11.72 13.94
C LYS A 176 28.53 -12.37 14.48
N THR A 177 28.85 -12.19 15.76
CA THR A 177 29.99 -12.86 16.41
C THR A 177 29.90 -14.39 16.34
N ALA A 178 28.68 -14.94 16.42
CA ALA A 178 28.43 -16.36 16.28
C ALA A 178 28.35 -16.85 14.82
N GLY A 179 28.57 -15.97 13.84
CA GLY A 179 28.70 -16.32 12.43
C GLY A 179 27.48 -16.04 11.55
N ALA A 180 26.49 -15.29 12.04
CA ALA A 180 25.40 -14.82 11.17
C ALA A 180 25.95 -13.88 10.07
N ASP A 181 25.46 -14.06 8.85
CA ASP A 181 25.78 -13.20 7.71
C ASP A 181 24.92 -11.94 7.74
N VAL A 182 25.55 -10.76 7.68
CA VAL A 182 24.83 -9.47 7.63
C VAL A 182 24.11 -9.26 6.30
N ASN A 183 24.52 -9.97 5.24
CA ASN A 183 23.89 -9.98 3.92
C ASN A 183 22.92 -11.15 3.74
N ASP A 184 22.57 -11.84 4.83
CA ASP A 184 21.59 -12.91 4.78
C ASP A 184 20.25 -12.38 4.24
N GLY A 185 19.49 -13.27 3.62
CA GLY A 185 18.20 -12.95 3.02
C GLY A 185 17.38 -14.22 2.84
N TYR A 186 16.07 -14.04 2.67
CA TYR A 186 15.18 -15.17 2.37
C TYR A 186 14.35 -14.86 1.13
N ALA A 187 14.08 -15.89 0.33
CA ALA A 187 13.24 -15.78 -0.84
C ALA A 187 11.79 -15.48 -0.39
N ALA A 188 11.21 -14.40 -0.93
CA ALA A 188 9.78 -14.14 -0.78
C ALA A 188 9.00 -15.11 -1.67
N GLU A 189 7.85 -15.60 -1.20
CA GLU A 189 6.99 -16.51 -2.00
C GLU A 189 6.58 -15.88 -3.35
N ALA A 190 6.46 -14.55 -3.41
CA ALA A 190 6.06 -13.81 -4.60
C ALA A 190 7.21 -13.55 -5.61
N ALA A 191 8.47 -13.65 -5.18
CA ALA A 191 9.65 -13.35 -5.99
C ALA A 191 10.82 -14.26 -5.56
N PRO A 192 10.80 -15.55 -5.94
CA PRO A 192 11.76 -16.54 -5.46
C PRO A 192 13.20 -16.29 -5.92
N ASP A 193 13.37 -15.46 -6.96
CA ASP A 193 14.65 -15.04 -7.54
C ASP A 193 15.26 -13.81 -6.85
N ARG A 194 14.50 -13.11 -5.98
CA ARG A 194 14.98 -11.95 -5.21
C ARG A 194 14.90 -12.23 -3.71
N ALA A 195 16.06 -12.21 -3.04
CA ALA A 195 16.13 -12.43 -1.60
C ALA A 195 15.87 -11.12 -0.86
N LEU A 196 14.92 -11.14 0.08
CA LEU A 196 14.69 -10.02 0.98
C LEU A 196 15.78 -10.02 2.07
N SER A 197 16.71 -9.08 1.96
CA SER A 197 17.92 -8.99 2.81
C SER A 197 17.59 -8.57 4.25
N ALA A 198 18.56 -8.79 5.15
CA ALA A 198 18.50 -8.26 6.51
C ALA A 198 18.48 -6.72 6.54
N LEU A 199 19.22 -6.06 5.64
CA LEU A 199 19.22 -4.59 5.53
C LEU A 199 17.84 -4.06 5.15
N TYR A 200 17.21 -4.66 4.12
CA TYR A 200 15.84 -4.34 3.73
C TYR A 200 14.85 -4.59 4.86
N GLY A 201 14.99 -5.72 5.57
CA GLY A 201 14.19 -6.04 6.74
C GLY A 201 14.21 -4.94 7.80
N ALA A 202 15.40 -4.45 8.14
CA ALA A 202 15.56 -3.38 9.12
C ALA A 202 15.07 -2.03 8.61
N LEU A 203 15.46 -1.65 7.38
CA LEU A 203 15.22 -0.32 6.82
C LEU A 203 13.83 -0.20 6.18
N GLY A 204 13.59 -0.96 5.11
CA GLY A 204 12.38 -0.84 4.28
C GLY A 204 11.15 -1.47 4.93
N HIS A 205 11.31 -2.62 5.58
CA HIS A 205 10.17 -3.29 6.22
C HIS A 205 9.85 -2.72 7.61
N SER A 206 10.85 -2.65 8.48
CA SER A 206 10.67 -2.31 9.91
C SER A 206 10.81 -0.82 10.23
N ASP A 207 11.31 0.00 9.29
CA ASP A 207 11.60 1.42 9.50
C ASP A 207 12.49 1.64 10.75
N ASN A 208 13.51 0.80 10.91
CA ASN A 208 14.43 0.79 12.03
C ASN A 208 15.80 1.31 11.59
N MET A 209 15.93 2.63 11.55
CA MET A 209 17.15 3.32 11.10
C MET A 209 18.37 3.01 11.98
N VAL A 210 18.17 2.72 13.26
CA VAL A 210 19.27 2.39 14.18
C VAL A 210 19.89 1.04 13.81
N LEU A 211 19.05 0.02 13.61
CA LEU A 211 19.52 -1.30 13.20
C LEU A 211 20.05 -1.29 11.76
N ALA A 212 19.42 -0.55 10.85
CA ALA A 212 19.89 -0.40 9.48
C ALA A 212 21.30 0.22 9.42
N ARG A 213 21.56 1.26 10.23
CA ARG A 213 22.90 1.85 10.38
C ARG A 213 23.90 0.81 10.88
N TRP A 214 23.51 0.03 11.90
CA TRP A 214 24.37 -1.04 12.41
C TRP A 214 24.72 -2.05 11.30
N PHE A 215 23.76 -2.46 10.46
CA PHE A 215 24.04 -3.35 9.33
C PHE A 215 25.05 -2.75 8.35
N LEU A 216 24.85 -1.49 7.96
CA LEU A 216 25.72 -0.78 7.03
C LEU A 216 27.14 -0.57 7.59
N ASP A 217 27.27 -0.21 8.86
CA ASP A 217 28.56 -0.10 9.57
C ASP A 217 29.30 -1.46 9.61
N HIS A 218 28.56 -2.56 9.51
CA HIS A 218 29.07 -3.93 9.45
C HIS A 218 29.14 -4.52 8.03
N ARG A 219 29.12 -3.67 6.99
CA ARG A 219 29.29 -4.03 5.57
C ARG A 219 28.15 -4.87 4.99
N ALA A 220 26.92 -4.62 5.44
CA ALA A 220 25.76 -4.98 4.62
C ALA A 220 25.84 -4.25 3.27
N ASP A 221 25.50 -4.94 2.19
CA ASP A 221 25.48 -4.40 0.84
C ASP A 221 24.28 -3.46 0.67
N PRO A 222 24.49 -2.15 0.47
CA PRO A 222 23.39 -1.21 0.24
C PRO A 222 22.74 -1.38 -1.14
N ASN A 223 23.32 -2.21 -2.02
CA ASN A 223 22.82 -2.53 -3.36
C ASN A 223 22.14 -3.91 -3.41
N ASP A 224 21.42 -4.26 -2.35
CA ASP A 224 20.70 -5.53 -2.20
C ASP A 224 19.46 -5.70 -3.11
N GLY A 225 19.17 -4.70 -3.95
CA GLY A 225 18.06 -4.69 -4.90
C GLY A 225 16.72 -4.23 -4.34
N GLU A 226 16.59 -4.08 -3.01
CA GLU A 226 15.30 -3.82 -2.36
C GLU A 226 15.34 -2.57 -1.46
N SER A 227 16.42 -2.38 -0.70
CA SER A 227 16.54 -1.34 0.32
C SER A 227 16.43 0.07 -0.24
N LEU A 228 17.13 0.37 -1.34
CA LEU A 228 17.14 1.71 -1.94
C LEU A 228 15.77 2.09 -2.52
N TYR A 229 15.12 1.16 -3.21
CA TYR A 229 13.77 1.35 -3.76
C TYR A 229 12.76 1.64 -2.64
N HIS A 230 12.71 0.77 -1.63
CA HIS A 230 11.74 0.90 -0.54
C HIS A 230 12.03 2.06 0.43
N ALA A 231 13.28 2.56 0.49
CA ALA A 231 13.61 3.76 1.26
C ALA A 231 12.82 5.00 0.80
N THR A 232 12.35 5.03 -0.46
CA THR A 232 11.54 6.13 -1.00
C THR A 232 10.08 6.11 -0.53
N GLU A 233 9.63 5.04 0.15
CA GLU A 233 8.23 4.85 0.57
C GLU A 233 7.98 5.16 2.05
N LEU A 234 9.04 5.45 2.83
CA LEU A 234 8.96 5.55 4.29
C LEU A 234 8.33 6.86 4.81
N GLY A 235 8.08 7.83 3.92
CA GLY A 235 7.56 9.16 4.29
C GLY A 235 8.59 10.09 4.97
N HIS A 236 9.85 9.65 5.05
CA HIS A 236 11.01 10.43 5.49
C HIS A 236 12.25 10.00 4.69
N HIS A 237 13.34 10.75 4.81
CA HIS A 237 14.53 10.58 3.97
C HIS A 237 15.74 10.00 4.70
N ASP A 238 15.58 9.56 5.95
CA ASP A 238 16.73 9.14 6.76
C ASP A 238 17.34 7.84 6.24
N GLY A 239 16.50 6.88 5.86
CA GLY A 239 16.95 5.63 5.24
C GLY A 239 17.61 5.86 3.89
N LEU A 240 16.99 6.68 3.03
CA LEU A 240 17.55 7.02 1.72
C LEU A 240 18.92 7.70 1.84
N ARG A 241 19.04 8.73 2.69
CA ARG A 241 20.31 9.43 2.92
C ARG A 241 21.38 8.50 3.47
N MET A 242 21.00 7.57 4.36
CA MET A 242 21.92 6.61 4.93
C MET A 242 22.45 5.63 3.88
N LEU A 243 21.57 5.05 3.07
CA LEU A 243 21.97 4.13 1.99
C LEU A 243 22.93 4.80 1.00
N LEU A 244 22.59 6.01 0.53
CA LEU A 244 23.43 6.77 -0.39
C LEU A 244 24.80 7.10 0.24
N ALA A 245 24.85 7.49 1.52
CA ALA A 245 26.10 7.74 2.23
C ALA A 245 26.99 6.48 2.39
N HIS A 246 26.39 5.28 2.33
CA HIS A 246 27.11 4.00 2.40
C HIS A 246 27.37 3.38 1.02
N GLY A 247 27.10 4.09 -0.08
CA GLY A 247 27.45 3.66 -1.43
C GLY A 247 26.37 2.87 -2.16
N ALA A 248 25.09 3.06 -1.80
CA ALA A 248 24.00 2.67 -2.68
C ALA A 248 24.13 3.41 -4.03
N ASP A 249 24.09 2.66 -5.12
CA ASP A 249 24.11 3.17 -6.48
C ASP A 249 22.66 3.25 -7.00
N PRO A 250 22.08 4.45 -7.17
CA PRO A 250 20.74 4.59 -7.70
C PRO A 250 20.66 4.31 -9.21
N LYS A 251 21.79 4.17 -9.90
CA LYS A 251 21.85 3.94 -11.35
C LYS A 251 21.16 2.62 -11.74
N GLY A 252 20.33 2.68 -12.77
CA GLY A 252 19.58 1.51 -13.25
C GLY A 252 18.55 0.94 -12.27
N THR A 253 18.25 1.66 -11.17
CA THR A 253 17.22 1.28 -10.20
C THR A 253 15.92 2.05 -10.43
N ASN A 254 14.81 1.50 -9.93
CA ASN A 254 13.51 2.19 -10.01
C ASN A 254 13.30 3.25 -8.92
N ALA A 255 14.31 3.53 -8.08
CA ALA A 255 14.17 4.45 -6.95
C ALA A 255 13.80 5.87 -7.38
N LEU A 256 14.37 6.36 -8.50
CA LEU A 256 14.08 7.71 -9.03
C LEU A 256 12.60 7.87 -9.39
N LEU A 257 12.08 6.96 -10.24
CA LEU A 257 10.68 6.99 -10.65
C LEU A 257 9.74 6.73 -9.47
N ARG A 258 10.15 5.87 -8.54
CA ARG A 258 9.36 5.61 -7.33
C ARG A 258 9.20 6.86 -6.47
N ALA A 259 10.28 7.64 -6.26
CA ALA A 259 10.19 8.92 -5.57
C ALA A 259 9.26 9.91 -6.32
N MET A 260 9.25 9.87 -7.66
CA MET A 260 8.34 10.69 -8.47
C MET A 260 6.87 10.28 -8.33
N ASP A 261 6.55 9.00 -8.08
CA ASP A 261 5.17 8.56 -7.83
C ASP A 261 4.55 9.28 -6.63
N PHE A 262 5.37 9.66 -5.65
CA PHE A 262 4.98 10.39 -4.44
C PHE A 262 5.15 11.91 -4.54
N ASP A 263 5.56 12.43 -5.70
CA ASP A 263 5.94 13.85 -5.90
C ASP A 263 7.00 14.34 -4.89
N ASP A 264 7.90 13.44 -4.47
CA ASP A 264 8.92 13.72 -3.47
C ASP A 264 10.18 14.34 -4.11
N VAL A 265 10.13 15.65 -4.34
CA VAL A 265 11.21 16.42 -4.96
C VAL A 265 12.52 16.29 -4.18
N ALA A 266 12.47 16.17 -2.85
CA ALA A 266 13.68 16.05 -2.03
C ALA A 266 14.37 14.69 -2.22
N ALA A 267 13.60 13.59 -2.23
CA ALA A 267 14.12 12.26 -2.57
C ALA A 267 14.70 12.22 -3.99
N VAL A 268 14.00 12.79 -4.98
CA VAL A 268 14.49 12.88 -6.36
C VAL A 268 15.80 13.65 -6.44
N ARG A 269 15.92 14.78 -5.73
CA ARG A 269 17.15 15.58 -5.67
C ARG A 269 18.32 14.77 -5.11
N MET A 270 18.12 14.09 -3.98
CA MET A 270 19.16 13.25 -3.38
C MET A 270 19.63 12.16 -4.34
N LEU A 271 18.70 11.48 -5.01
CA LEU A 271 19.03 10.40 -5.96
C LEU A 271 19.83 10.92 -7.16
N LEU A 272 19.43 12.03 -7.75
CA LEU A 272 20.12 12.64 -8.89
C LEU A 272 21.52 13.19 -8.51
N GLU A 273 21.65 13.78 -7.33
CA GLU A 273 22.94 14.22 -6.77
C GLU A 273 23.90 13.05 -6.51
N HIS A 274 23.37 11.84 -6.32
CA HIS A 274 24.14 10.60 -6.14
C HIS A 274 24.22 9.73 -7.41
N GLY A 275 23.97 10.33 -8.58
CA GLY A 275 24.27 9.71 -9.87
C GLY A 275 23.12 8.96 -10.54
N ALA A 276 21.89 9.03 -10.02
CA ALA A 276 20.72 8.53 -10.72
C ALA A 276 20.63 9.24 -12.09
N GLN A 277 20.33 8.48 -13.14
CA GLN A 277 20.18 9.03 -14.49
C GLN A 277 18.69 9.15 -14.82
N PRO A 278 18.18 10.34 -15.19
CA PRO A 278 16.77 10.53 -15.55
C PRO A 278 16.28 9.62 -16.69
N ASP A 279 17.20 9.21 -17.57
CA ASP A 279 16.91 8.40 -18.76
C ASP A 279 17.40 6.95 -18.65
N ASP A 280 17.87 6.51 -17.47
CA ASP A 280 18.12 5.08 -17.22
C ASP A 280 16.78 4.39 -16.99
N PHE A 281 16.25 3.76 -18.04
CA PHE A 281 15.09 2.88 -17.99
C PHE A 281 15.38 1.59 -18.74
N ASP A 282 14.76 0.50 -18.32
CA ASP A 282 14.75 -0.74 -19.07
C ASP A 282 13.65 -0.66 -20.14
N ASP A 283 14.04 -0.73 -21.42
CA ASP A 283 13.15 -0.74 -22.59
C ASP A 283 12.80 -2.18 -23.02
N THR A 284 13.19 -3.20 -22.23
CA THR A 284 12.84 -4.58 -22.52
C THR A 284 11.42 -4.91 -22.06
N ASP A 285 10.65 -5.54 -22.95
CA ASP A 285 9.31 -6.10 -22.69
C ASP A 285 9.40 -7.33 -21.75
N ALA A 286 9.94 -7.16 -20.55
CA ALA A 286 10.09 -8.23 -19.58
C ALA A 286 8.73 -8.58 -18.95
N VAL A 287 8.10 -9.60 -19.56
CA VAL A 287 7.22 -10.65 -19.02
C VAL A 287 6.24 -10.28 -17.89
N ASP A 288 4.95 -10.27 -18.27
CA ASP A 288 3.72 -10.42 -17.48
C ASP A 288 3.38 -9.41 -16.36
N VAL A 289 4.29 -8.51 -15.97
CA VAL A 289 3.95 -7.30 -15.20
C VAL A 289 4.82 -6.16 -15.73
N GLN A 290 4.23 -5.23 -16.47
CA GLN A 290 4.95 -4.10 -17.09
C GLN A 290 5.92 -3.46 -16.08
N PRO A 291 7.25 -3.43 -16.33
CA PRO A 291 8.10 -2.57 -15.55
C PRO A 291 7.68 -1.13 -15.82
N TRP A 292 7.34 -0.40 -14.76
CA TRP A 292 6.91 1.01 -14.78
C TRP A 292 8.00 2.00 -15.25
N THR A 293 9.04 1.52 -15.92
CA THR A 293 10.26 2.25 -16.27
C THR A 293 10.11 2.99 -17.59
N ILE A 294 9.95 4.30 -17.50
CA ILE A 294 9.89 5.24 -18.63
C ILE A 294 10.86 6.39 -18.35
N PRO A 295 11.36 7.12 -19.36
CA PRO A 295 12.21 8.29 -19.12
C PRO A 295 11.53 9.27 -18.16
N ALA A 296 12.31 9.90 -17.29
CA ALA A 296 11.75 10.71 -16.21
C ALA A 296 10.88 11.87 -16.72
N LEU A 297 11.17 12.47 -17.88
CA LEU A 297 10.31 13.52 -18.44
C LEU A 297 8.93 12.99 -18.89
N HIS A 298 8.85 11.77 -19.44
CA HIS A 298 7.58 11.12 -19.73
C HIS A 298 6.84 10.77 -18.43
N HIS A 299 7.57 10.31 -17.40
CA HIS A 299 6.98 10.04 -16.10
C HIS A 299 6.42 11.30 -15.44
N ALA A 300 7.17 12.40 -15.45
CA ALA A 300 6.73 13.70 -14.97
C ALA A 300 5.47 14.19 -15.71
N ALA A 301 5.44 14.02 -17.03
CA ALA A 301 4.26 14.31 -17.84
C ALA A 301 3.05 13.47 -17.43
N ARG A 302 3.22 12.15 -17.26
CA ARG A 302 2.17 11.20 -16.85
C ARG A 302 1.59 11.52 -15.47
N ARG A 303 2.46 11.81 -14.50
CA ARG A 303 2.07 12.07 -13.10
C ARG A 303 1.58 13.50 -12.87
N GLY A 304 1.74 14.39 -13.84
CA GLY A 304 1.38 15.80 -13.68
C GLY A 304 2.34 16.56 -12.77
N SER A 305 3.62 16.18 -12.74
CA SER A 305 4.64 16.77 -11.85
C SER A 305 4.80 18.28 -12.05
N GLY A 306 5.11 18.97 -10.95
CA GLY A 306 5.25 20.43 -10.88
C GLY A 306 6.58 20.98 -11.42
N VAL A 307 6.70 22.31 -11.42
CA VAL A 307 7.84 23.06 -12.00
C VAL A 307 9.18 22.64 -11.39
N GLU A 308 9.24 22.46 -10.06
CA GLU A 308 10.49 22.13 -9.37
C GLU A 308 11.02 20.75 -9.78
N MET A 309 10.15 19.75 -9.84
CA MET A 309 10.50 18.40 -10.29
C MET A 309 11.05 18.42 -11.73
N VAL A 310 10.37 19.13 -12.64
CA VAL A 310 10.77 19.20 -14.05
C VAL A 310 12.09 19.95 -14.23
N ALA A 311 12.28 21.06 -13.52
CA ALA A 311 13.54 21.80 -13.54
C ALA A 311 14.71 20.92 -13.08
N LEU A 312 14.51 20.19 -11.96
CA LEU A 312 15.51 19.29 -11.40
C LEU A 312 15.91 18.17 -12.37
N LEU A 313 14.95 17.52 -13.03
CA LEU A 313 15.24 16.49 -14.04
C LEU A 313 16.07 17.03 -15.20
N LEU A 314 15.71 18.21 -15.72
CA LEU A 314 16.41 18.86 -16.84
C LEU A 314 17.81 19.34 -16.43
N GLU A 315 17.99 19.85 -15.22
CA GLU A 315 19.28 20.26 -14.65
C GLU A 315 20.25 19.07 -14.52
N HIS A 316 19.71 17.88 -14.22
CA HIS A 316 20.48 16.63 -14.13
C HIS A 316 20.50 15.81 -15.43
N GLY A 317 20.24 16.46 -16.57
CA GLY A 317 20.57 15.91 -17.88
C GLY A 317 19.50 15.01 -18.52
N ALA A 318 18.25 15.06 -18.07
CA ALA A 318 17.15 14.43 -18.79
C ALA A 318 17.04 14.99 -20.21
N ASP A 319 17.11 14.14 -21.23
CA ASP A 319 17.09 14.54 -22.63
C ASP A 319 15.64 14.69 -23.14
N PRO A 320 15.17 15.91 -23.47
CA PRO A 320 13.82 16.11 -24.03
C PRO A 320 13.59 15.43 -25.37
N ALA A 321 14.66 15.09 -26.10
CA ALA A 321 14.59 14.40 -27.39
C ALA A 321 14.55 12.87 -27.24
N ARG A 322 14.74 12.33 -26.03
CA ARG A 322 14.66 10.89 -25.78
C ARG A 322 13.26 10.38 -26.13
N PRO A 323 13.12 9.39 -27.03
CA PRO A 323 11.81 8.80 -27.31
C PRO A 323 11.47 7.73 -26.27
N TYR A 324 10.17 7.53 -26.07
CA TYR A 324 9.60 6.38 -25.37
C TYR A 324 8.47 5.84 -26.22
N GLN A 325 8.48 4.55 -26.60
CA GLN A 325 7.46 3.94 -27.47
C GLN A 325 7.17 4.78 -28.74
N GLY A 326 8.23 5.36 -29.33
CA GLY A 326 8.14 6.18 -30.55
C GLY A 326 7.62 7.62 -30.35
N VAL A 327 7.36 8.08 -29.13
CA VAL A 327 6.86 9.44 -28.85
C VAL A 327 7.84 10.27 -28.01
N SER A 328 7.86 11.57 -28.27
CA SER A 328 8.71 12.53 -27.55
C SER A 328 8.15 12.89 -26.17
N ALA A 329 9.00 13.34 -25.24
CA ALA A 329 8.54 13.87 -23.96
C ALA A 329 7.58 15.06 -24.14
N TYR A 330 7.83 15.90 -25.15
CA TYR A 330 6.97 17.04 -25.49
C TYR A 330 5.55 16.62 -25.90
N SER A 331 5.44 15.70 -26.86
CA SER A 331 4.13 15.21 -27.31
C SER A 331 3.41 14.47 -26.19
N TYR A 332 4.13 13.67 -25.40
CA TYR A 332 3.59 12.99 -24.24
C TYR A 332 3.03 13.98 -23.20
N ALA A 333 3.75 15.05 -22.88
CA ALA A 333 3.30 16.13 -21.98
C ALA A 333 2.04 16.85 -22.49
N ARG A 334 2.03 17.23 -23.77
CA ARG A 334 0.87 17.88 -24.39
C ARG A 334 -0.38 17.00 -24.38
N VAL A 335 -0.22 15.72 -24.70
CA VAL A 335 -1.30 14.73 -24.72
C VAL A 335 -1.83 14.43 -23.31
N HIS A 336 -0.97 14.39 -22.29
CA HIS A 336 -1.39 14.24 -20.88
C HIS A 336 -1.95 15.52 -20.26
N GLY A 337 -1.88 16.66 -20.98
CA GLY A 337 -2.28 17.95 -20.48
C GLY A 337 -1.41 18.43 -19.32
N ASN A 338 -0.12 18.08 -19.33
CA ASN A 338 0.89 18.64 -18.43
C ASN A 338 1.64 19.76 -19.16
N ARG A 339 1.13 21.00 -19.03
CA ARG A 339 1.75 22.19 -19.62
C ARG A 339 3.10 22.54 -19.01
N ILE A 340 3.32 22.21 -17.73
CA ILE A 340 4.59 22.50 -17.06
C ILE A 340 5.76 21.81 -17.78
N VAL A 341 5.62 20.52 -18.08
CA VAL A 341 6.65 19.78 -18.82
C VAL A 341 6.76 20.29 -20.26
N ALA A 342 5.63 20.52 -20.93
CA ALA A 342 5.62 20.98 -22.32
C ALA A 342 6.31 22.34 -22.50
N ASP A 343 5.97 23.31 -21.65
CA ASP A 343 6.49 24.68 -21.68
C ASP A 343 7.98 24.69 -21.33
N ALA A 344 8.42 23.90 -20.33
CA ALA A 344 9.85 23.78 -19.98
C ALA A 344 10.71 23.20 -21.13
N ILE A 345 10.13 22.32 -21.95
CA ILE A 345 10.77 21.78 -23.16
C ILE A 345 10.78 22.81 -24.31
N GLU A 346 9.68 23.56 -24.49
CA GLU A 346 9.58 24.66 -25.46
C GLU A 346 10.60 25.77 -25.19
N GLU A 347 10.75 26.19 -23.92
CA GLU A 347 11.71 27.21 -23.49
C GLU A 347 13.17 26.82 -23.82
N ARG A 348 13.46 25.52 -23.89
CA ARG A 348 14.78 24.99 -24.29
C ARG A 348 14.92 24.80 -25.79
N GLY A 349 13.89 25.12 -26.58
CA GLY A 349 13.87 24.92 -28.03
C GLY A 349 13.88 23.45 -28.46
N ALA A 350 13.52 22.53 -27.55
CA ALA A 350 13.58 21.10 -27.79
C ALA A 350 12.20 20.47 -28.10
N ALA A 351 11.18 21.30 -28.35
CA ALA A 351 9.86 20.84 -28.73
C ALA A 351 9.88 20.20 -30.13
N ILE A 352 9.49 18.91 -30.18
CA ILE A 352 9.36 18.16 -31.43
C ILE A 352 7.93 18.37 -31.99
N PRO A 353 7.76 18.69 -33.28
CA PRO A 353 6.44 18.88 -33.86
C PRO A 353 5.54 17.66 -33.70
N LEU A 354 4.32 17.90 -33.21
CA LEU A 354 3.29 16.88 -33.04
C LEU A 354 2.82 16.31 -34.41
N THR A 355 2.58 14.99 -34.45
CA THR A 355 1.83 14.32 -35.51
C THR A 355 0.37 14.81 -35.55
N ARG A 356 -0.40 14.42 -36.58
CA ARG A 356 -1.83 14.78 -36.65
C ARG A 356 -2.59 14.23 -35.44
N GLU A 357 -2.39 12.95 -35.12
CA GLU A 357 -3.08 12.26 -34.04
C GLU A 357 -2.69 12.86 -32.68
N GLU A 358 -1.40 13.13 -32.44
CA GLU A 358 -0.94 13.83 -31.23
C GLU A 358 -1.52 15.25 -31.10
N LYS A 359 -1.68 15.99 -32.20
CA LYS A 359 -2.35 17.31 -32.17
C LYS A 359 -3.79 17.22 -31.70
N LEU A 360 -4.54 16.23 -32.19
CA LEU A 360 -5.94 16.02 -31.79
C LEU A 360 -6.03 15.63 -30.30
N LEU A 361 -5.17 14.72 -29.86
CA LEU A 361 -5.10 14.33 -28.44
C LEU A 361 -4.70 15.50 -27.53
N ALA A 362 -3.70 16.30 -27.94
CA ALA A 362 -3.30 17.50 -27.20
C ALA A 362 -4.43 18.56 -27.16
N GLN A 363 -5.20 18.73 -28.25
CA GLN A 363 -6.37 19.60 -28.29
C GLN A 363 -7.48 19.10 -27.34
N ALA A 364 -7.66 17.78 -27.20
CA ALA A 364 -8.55 17.23 -26.19
C ALA A 364 -8.05 17.53 -24.77
N ALA A 365 -6.74 17.53 -24.53
CA ALA A 365 -6.18 17.95 -23.24
C ALA A 365 -6.43 19.45 -22.97
N ASP A 366 -6.17 20.30 -23.97
CA ASP A 366 -6.30 21.76 -23.90
C ASP A 366 -7.76 22.25 -23.87
N GLY A 367 -8.73 21.41 -24.26
CA GLY A 367 -10.15 21.78 -24.36
C GLY A 367 -10.53 22.51 -25.65
N ASP A 368 -9.60 22.63 -26.60
CA ASP A 368 -9.77 23.29 -27.91
C ASP A 368 -10.06 22.26 -29.03
N LEU A 369 -11.01 21.35 -28.77
CA LEU A 369 -11.36 20.31 -29.73
C LEU A 369 -12.60 20.69 -30.53
N ARG A 370 -12.50 20.64 -31.86
CA ARG A 370 -13.64 20.86 -32.77
C ARG A 370 -14.50 19.60 -32.86
N PRO A 371 -15.84 19.72 -32.79
CA PRO A 371 -16.74 18.59 -32.99
C PRO A 371 -16.59 17.94 -34.38
N GLY A 372 -16.84 16.63 -34.45
CA GLY A 372 -16.90 15.88 -35.72
C GLY A 372 -15.52 15.52 -36.31
N ILE A 373 -14.45 15.66 -35.55
CA ILE A 373 -13.11 15.19 -35.92
C ILE A 373 -12.80 13.94 -35.09
N PHE A 374 -12.22 12.93 -35.74
CA PHE A 374 -11.86 11.66 -35.11
C PHE A 374 -10.39 11.32 -35.35
N ILE A 375 -9.81 10.58 -34.41
CA ILE A 375 -8.51 9.93 -34.58
C ILE A 375 -8.67 8.69 -35.48
N ASP A 376 -7.56 8.28 -36.08
CA ASP A 376 -7.45 7.00 -36.77
C ASP A 376 -6.84 5.99 -35.79
N PRO A 377 -7.61 5.00 -35.27
CA PRO A 377 -7.12 4.09 -34.23
C PRO A 377 -5.88 3.28 -34.66
N ASP A 378 -5.71 3.03 -35.96
CA ASP A 378 -4.56 2.30 -36.51
C ASP A 378 -3.29 3.15 -36.51
N LYS A 379 -3.42 4.48 -36.38
CA LYS A 379 -2.31 5.44 -36.32
C LYS A 379 -2.03 5.95 -34.91
N LEU A 380 -2.78 5.48 -33.90
CA LEU A 380 -2.56 5.86 -32.51
C LEU A 380 -1.26 5.21 -32.01
N PRO A 381 -0.26 6.00 -31.55
CA PRO A 381 0.95 5.45 -30.93
C PRO A 381 0.62 4.57 -29.73
N GLU A 382 1.41 3.51 -29.52
CA GLU A 382 1.23 2.56 -28.41
C GLU A 382 1.17 3.26 -27.05
N ALA A 383 2.01 4.27 -26.87
CA ALA A 383 2.11 5.13 -25.69
C ALA A 383 0.78 5.76 -25.24
N TYR A 384 -0.20 5.91 -26.15
CA TYR A 384 -1.48 6.56 -25.87
C TYR A 384 -2.67 5.61 -25.86
N ARG A 385 -2.50 4.31 -26.15
CA ARG A 385 -3.63 3.36 -26.17
C ARG A 385 -4.33 3.22 -24.82
N THR A 386 -3.58 3.36 -23.74
CA THR A 386 -4.09 3.24 -22.36
C THR A 386 -4.27 4.59 -21.67
N ILE A 387 -4.23 5.71 -22.40
CA ILE A 387 -4.24 7.07 -21.83
C ILE A 387 -5.41 7.31 -20.87
N LEU A 388 -6.61 6.81 -21.19
CA LEU A 388 -7.78 6.99 -20.33
C LEU A 388 -7.54 6.44 -18.91
N ARG A 389 -6.85 5.30 -18.80
CA ARG A 389 -6.46 4.68 -17.52
C ARG A 389 -5.34 5.46 -16.83
N GLN A 390 -4.40 5.98 -17.60
CA GLN A 390 -3.27 6.76 -17.10
C GLN A 390 -3.71 8.10 -16.49
N ILE A 391 -4.77 8.74 -16.99
CA ILE A 391 -5.19 10.07 -16.52
C ILE A 391 -6.40 10.06 -15.57
N LEU A 392 -7.20 8.99 -15.52
CA LEU A 392 -8.49 9.01 -14.80
C LEU A 392 -8.37 9.29 -13.31
N HIS A 393 -7.26 8.91 -12.70
CA HIS A 393 -7.03 9.09 -11.27
C HIS A 393 -6.53 10.50 -10.92
N LEU A 394 -6.15 11.30 -11.92
CA LEU A 394 -5.68 12.67 -11.72
C LEU A 394 -6.87 13.62 -11.53
N PRO A 395 -6.76 14.61 -10.62
CA PRO A 395 -7.83 15.58 -10.39
C PRO A 395 -8.25 16.32 -11.66
N GLY A 396 -9.57 16.53 -11.83
CA GLY A 396 -10.12 17.38 -12.89
C GLY A 396 -10.00 16.83 -14.32
N ARG A 397 -9.69 15.55 -14.51
CA ARG A 397 -9.49 14.97 -15.86
C ARG A 397 -10.76 14.45 -16.54
N LEU A 398 -11.93 14.48 -15.90
CA LEU A 398 -13.17 13.94 -16.48
C LEU A 398 -13.53 14.56 -17.84
N ASP A 399 -13.45 15.88 -17.98
CA ASP A 399 -13.74 16.54 -19.25
C ASP A 399 -12.70 16.24 -20.34
N HIS A 400 -11.44 16.00 -19.94
CA HIS A 400 -10.40 15.54 -20.85
C HIS A 400 -10.72 14.11 -21.35
N ILE A 401 -11.09 13.20 -20.45
CA ILE A 401 -11.53 11.83 -20.78
C ILE A 401 -12.73 11.86 -21.74
N ARG A 402 -13.74 12.70 -21.48
CA ARG A 402 -14.90 12.86 -22.37
C ARG A 402 -14.49 13.23 -23.79
N ARG A 403 -13.56 14.17 -23.94
CA ARG A 403 -13.06 14.61 -25.25
C ARG A 403 -12.23 13.53 -25.95
N LEU A 404 -11.40 12.78 -25.22
CA LEU A 404 -10.64 11.66 -25.77
C LEU A 404 -11.56 10.54 -26.29
N VAL A 405 -12.58 10.17 -25.52
CA VAL A 405 -13.59 9.20 -25.99
C VAL A 405 -14.35 9.76 -27.20
N GLY A 406 -14.72 11.05 -27.16
CA GLY A 406 -15.37 11.73 -28.30
C GLY A 406 -14.52 11.77 -29.58
N LEU A 407 -13.19 11.75 -29.46
CA LEU A 407 -12.26 11.60 -30.58
C LEU A 407 -12.22 10.19 -31.17
N GLY A 408 -12.73 9.20 -30.45
CA GLY A 408 -12.65 7.79 -30.82
C GLY A 408 -11.52 7.01 -30.14
N VAL A 409 -10.94 7.51 -29.04
CA VAL A 409 -10.05 6.70 -28.19
C VAL A 409 -10.87 5.56 -27.56
N GLU A 410 -10.38 4.33 -27.67
CA GLU A 410 -11.04 3.14 -27.16
C GLU A 410 -11.24 3.23 -25.63
N TYR A 411 -12.50 3.14 -25.18
CA TYR A 411 -12.90 3.32 -23.79
C TYR A 411 -13.10 2.03 -23.00
N ASP A 412 -13.07 0.87 -23.66
CA ASP A 412 -13.35 -0.43 -23.03
C ASP A 412 -12.21 -1.46 -23.20
N GLY A 413 -11.11 -1.06 -23.85
CA GLY A 413 -9.93 -1.91 -24.00
C GLY A 413 -9.20 -2.14 -22.67
N THR A 414 -8.51 -3.26 -22.56
CA THR A 414 -7.75 -3.63 -21.34
C THR A 414 -6.30 -3.15 -21.39
N ASP A 415 -5.67 -3.00 -20.23
CA ASP A 415 -4.20 -2.91 -20.13
C ASP A 415 -3.57 -4.32 -20.09
N SER A 416 -2.27 -4.39 -19.77
CA SER A 416 -1.52 -5.64 -19.63
C SER A 416 -2.00 -6.52 -18.48
N GLU A 417 -2.65 -5.94 -17.46
CA GLU A 417 -3.23 -6.66 -16.32
C GLU A 417 -4.68 -7.08 -16.60
N GLY A 418 -5.19 -6.80 -17.81
CA GLY A 418 -6.56 -7.09 -18.19
C GLY A 418 -7.57 -6.13 -17.58
N LEU A 419 -7.18 -4.97 -17.05
CA LEU A 419 -8.10 -4.01 -16.44
C LEU A 419 -8.68 -3.04 -17.48
N THR A 420 -10.00 -2.87 -17.48
CA THR A 420 -10.70 -1.87 -18.31
C THR A 420 -10.81 -0.51 -17.61
N PRO A 421 -11.01 0.62 -18.32
CA PRO A 421 -11.19 1.94 -17.70
C PRO A 421 -12.32 1.99 -16.66
N VAL A 422 -13.44 1.28 -16.88
CA VAL A 422 -14.54 1.19 -15.91
C VAL A 422 -14.12 0.46 -14.64
N GLN A 423 -13.31 -0.60 -14.75
CA GLN A 423 -12.76 -1.31 -13.59
C GLN A 423 -11.75 -0.46 -12.82
N VAL A 424 -10.87 0.27 -13.50
CA VAL A 424 -9.88 1.17 -12.86
C VAL A 424 -10.58 2.35 -12.16
N ALA A 425 -11.64 2.93 -12.75
CA ALA A 425 -12.46 3.95 -12.11
C ALA A 425 -13.12 3.42 -10.82
N GLY A 426 -13.60 2.17 -10.85
CA GLY A 426 -14.16 1.47 -9.70
C GLY A 426 -13.13 1.17 -8.60
N TRP A 427 -11.97 0.61 -8.97
CA TRP A 427 -10.83 0.38 -8.06
C TRP A 427 -10.34 1.69 -7.43
N SER A 428 -10.45 2.78 -8.18
CA SER A 428 -10.12 4.12 -7.72
C SER A 428 -11.25 4.83 -6.98
N GLY A 429 -12.40 4.20 -6.72
CA GLY A 429 -13.50 4.84 -5.96
C GLY A 429 -13.93 6.21 -6.53
N LEU A 430 -13.97 6.37 -7.86
CA LEU A 430 -14.30 7.61 -8.56
C LEU A 430 -15.72 7.57 -9.15
N PRO A 431 -16.78 7.94 -8.40
CA PRO A 431 -18.16 7.75 -8.86
C PRO A 431 -18.50 8.53 -10.13
N GLU A 432 -18.07 9.78 -10.28
CA GLU A 432 -18.38 10.58 -11.48
C GLU A 432 -17.71 10.04 -12.75
N VAL A 433 -16.47 9.56 -12.62
CA VAL A 433 -15.74 8.95 -13.75
C VAL A 433 -16.34 7.58 -14.08
N LEU A 434 -16.67 6.78 -13.06
CA LEU A 434 -17.34 5.50 -13.22
C LEU A 434 -18.69 5.67 -13.90
N GLU A 435 -19.53 6.60 -13.43
CA GLU A 435 -20.83 6.91 -14.03
C GLU A 435 -20.70 7.29 -15.50
N TYR A 436 -19.71 8.11 -15.85
CA TYR A 436 -19.43 8.44 -17.24
C TYR A 436 -19.11 7.18 -18.07
N PHE A 437 -18.19 6.32 -17.61
CA PHE A 437 -17.90 5.09 -18.35
C PHE A 437 -19.12 4.17 -18.44
N LEU A 438 -19.89 3.99 -17.36
CA LEU A 438 -21.14 3.21 -17.39
C LEU A 438 -22.14 3.74 -18.41
N SER A 439 -22.22 5.07 -18.60
CA SER A 439 -23.09 5.69 -19.61
C SER A 439 -22.74 5.29 -21.05
N LEU A 440 -21.49 4.88 -21.30
CA LEU A 440 -21.01 4.40 -22.58
C LEU A 440 -21.35 2.91 -22.84
N ARG A 441 -21.89 2.20 -21.84
CA ARG A 441 -22.25 0.77 -21.88
C ARG A 441 -21.07 -0.18 -22.17
N PRO A 442 -20.00 -0.15 -21.34
CA PRO A 442 -18.88 -1.08 -21.43
C PRO A 442 -19.31 -2.51 -21.13
N ASP A 443 -18.46 -3.48 -21.46
CA ASP A 443 -18.63 -4.88 -21.07
C ASP A 443 -18.45 -5.06 -19.56
N LEU A 444 -19.57 -5.14 -18.84
CA LEU A 444 -19.59 -5.38 -17.40
C LEU A 444 -19.37 -6.85 -17.01
N SER A 445 -19.31 -7.77 -17.99
CA SER A 445 -19.05 -9.19 -17.76
C SER A 445 -17.55 -9.53 -17.76
N HIS A 446 -16.70 -8.59 -18.18
CA HIS A 446 -15.26 -8.78 -18.26
C HIS A 446 -14.62 -9.13 -16.92
N VAL A 447 -13.71 -10.10 -16.96
CA VAL A 447 -12.92 -10.56 -15.82
C VAL A 447 -11.46 -10.23 -16.11
N ASN A 448 -10.84 -9.41 -15.24
CA ASN A 448 -9.45 -8.98 -15.41
C ASN A 448 -8.45 -10.13 -15.14
N GLY A 449 -7.16 -9.84 -15.36
CA GLY A 449 -6.07 -10.81 -15.19
C GLY A 449 -5.95 -11.40 -13.77
N TYR A 450 -6.52 -10.75 -12.76
CA TYR A 450 -6.59 -11.23 -11.38
C TYR A 450 -7.84 -12.05 -11.05
N GLY A 451 -8.69 -12.34 -12.05
CA GLY A 451 -9.98 -13.01 -11.83
C GLY A 451 -11.07 -12.11 -11.26
N GLY A 452 -10.86 -10.79 -11.26
CA GLY A 452 -11.80 -9.80 -10.74
C GLY A 452 -12.81 -9.30 -11.77
N THR A 453 -14.08 -9.28 -11.37
CA THR A 453 -15.17 -8.51 -12.03
C THR A 453 -15.15 -7.05 -11.60
N LEU A 454 -15.94 -6.17 -12.24
CA LEU A 454 -16.12 -4.77 -11.80
C LEU A 454 -16.44 -4.66 -10.30
N LEU A 455 -17.41 -5.45 -9.81
CA LEU A 455 -17.85 -5.37 -8.42
C LEU A 455 -16.74 -5.77 -7.43
N SER A 456 -16.06 -6.89 -7.68
CA SER A 456 -14.94 -7.34 -6.83
C SER A 456 -13.75 -6.39 -6.89
N THR A 457 -13.52 -5.74 -8.03
CA THR A 457 -12.44 -4.77 -8.20
C THR A 457 -12.71 -3.49 -7.38
N ILE A 458 -13.96 -3.02 -7.30
CA ILE A 458 -14.35 -1.91 -6.41
C ILE A 458 -14.12 -2.28 -4.94
N ILE A 459 -14.52 -3.49 -4.53
CA ILE A 459 -14.34 -3.97 -3.14
C ILE A 459 -12.85 -4.05 -2.81
N HIS A 460 -12.06 -4.66 -3.68
CA HIS A 460 -10.61 -4.75 -3.50
C HIS A 460 -9.95 -3.37 -3.42
N GLY A 461 -10.33 -2.44 -4.29
CA GLY A 461 -9.87 -1.05 -4.24
C GLY A 461 -10.22 -0.35 -2.92
N SER A 462 -11.41 -0.61 -2.38
CA SER A 462 -11.86 -0.02 -1.11
C SER A 462 -10.95 -0.35 0.08
N GLU A 463 -10.23 -1.47 0.01
CA GLU A 463 -9.35 -1.99 1.04
C GLU A 463 -7.88 -1.62 0.79
N ASN A 464 -7.48 -1.51 -0.47
CA ASN A 464 -6.06 -1.42 -0.86
C ASN A 464 -5.66 -0.06 -1.44
N ASN A 465 -6.62 0.78 -1.84
CA ASN A 465 -6.38 2.11 -2.39
C ASN A 465 -6.92 3.21 -1.45
N LEU A 466 -6.26 3.35 -0.29
CA LEU A 466 -6.71 4.19 0.83
C LEU A 466 -6.11 5.61 0.85
N GLN A 467 -5.20 5.94 -0.07
CA GLN A 467 -4.33 7.13 0.06
C GLN A 467 -4.84 8.42 -0.59
N GLN A 468 -6.11 8.49 -1.03
CA GLN A 468 -6.62 9.73 -1.66
C GLN A 468 -7.94 10.21 -1.04
N ASP A 469 -7.99 11.51 -0.74
CA ASP A 469 -9.20 12.20 -0.33
C ASP A 469 -10.23 12.21 -1.47
N GLY A 470 -11.52 12.14 -1.13
CA GLY A 470 -12.63 12.21 -2.10
C GLY A 470 -13.04 10.89 -2.77
N ARG A 471 -12.50 9.76 -2.30
CA ARG A 471 -12.87 8.41 -2.76
C ARG A 471 -14.23 7.98 -2.18
N ASP A 472 -15.16 7.56 -3.02
CA ASP A 472 -16.49 7.08 -2.60
C ASP A 472 -16.80 5.70 -3.22
N TYR A 473 -16.33 4.67 -2.52
CA TYR A 473 -16.55 3.28 -2.92
C TYR A 473 -18.02 2.85 -2.77
N LEU A 474 -18.79 3.42 -1.84
CA LEU A 474 -20.20 3.05 -1.66
C LEU A 474 -21.02 3.56 -2.85
N ALA A 475 -20.79 4.78 -3.29
CA ALA A 475 -21.39 5.31 -4.51
C ALA A 475 -20.98 4.49 -5.75
N CYS A 476 -19.72 4.06 -5.84
CA CYS A 476 -19.27 3.21 -6.94
C CYS A 476 -19.97 1.84 -6.96
N LEU A 477 -20.12 1.20 -5.80
CA LEU A 477 -20.84 -0.08 -5.68
C LEU A 477 -22.32 0.09 -6.05
N GLU A 478 -22.96 1.17 -5.58
CA GLU A 478 -24.34 1.48 -5.93
C GLU A 478 -24.50 1.68 -7.44
N LEU A 479 -23.62 2.46 -8.08
CA LEU A 479 -23.63 2.67 -9.52
C LEU A 479 -23.49 1.35 -10.29
N ALA A 480 -22.55 0.49 -9.90
CA ALA A 480 -22.34 -0.81 -10.55
C ALA A 480 -23.55 -1.75 -10.39
N LEU A 481 -24.12 -1.88 -9.19
CA LEU A 481 -25.25 -2.77 -8.93
C LEU A 481 -26.53 -2.30 -9.62
N ARG A 482 -26.72 -0.98 -9.76
CA ARG A 482 -27.83 -0.41 -10.55
C ARG A 482 -27.76 -0.77 -12.04
N GLN A 483 -26.58 -1.10 -12.57
CA GLN A 483 -26.42 -1.61 -13.95
C GLN A 483 -26.73 -3.11 -14.08
N GLY A 484 -27.12 -3.77 -12.98
CA GLY A 484 -27.48 -5.20 -12.99
C GLY A 484 -26.28 -6.15 -12.90
N VAL A 485 -25.12 -5.66 -12.44
CA VAL A 485 -23.98 -6.53 -12.12
C VAL A 485 -24.39 -7.51 -11.02
N ALA A 486 -24.10 -8.79 -11.21
CA ALA A 486 -24.46 -9.83 -10.25
C ALA A 486 -23.69 -9.66 -8.93
N LEU A 487 -24.34 -9.96 -7.81
CA LEU A 487 -23.75 -9.94 -6.47
C LEU A 487 -23.52 -11.37 -5.96
N PRO A 488 -22.30 -11.92 -6.06
CA PRO A 488 -22.02 -13.25 -5.52
C PRO A 488 -22.20 -13.28 -4.01
N ARG A 489 -22.96 -14.25 -3.49
CA ARG A 489 -23.25 -14.34 -2.04
C ARG A 489 -21.98 -14.37 -1.17
N LYS A 490 -20.94 -15.03 -1.67
CA LYS A 490 -19.62 -15.11 -1.00
C LYS A 490 -18.96 -13.75 -0.79
N MET A 491 -19.24 -12.78 -1.65
CA MET A 491 -18.58 -11.47 -1.66
C MET A 491 -18.99 -10.61 -0.46
N ILE A 492 -20.24 -10.76 0.01
CA ILE A 492 -20.78 -10.04 1.16
C ILE A 492 -19.93 -10.30 2.42
N GLY A 493 -19.51 -11.55 2.63
CA GLY A 493 -18.69 -11.95 3.78
C GLY A 493 -17.19 -11.81 3.58
N GLN A 494 -16.73 -11.46 2.38
CA GLN A 494 -15.30 -11.31 2.05
C GLN A 494 -14.83 -9.85 2.07
N ALA A 495 -15.75 -8.87 2.08
CA ALA A 495 -15.40 -7.47 2.25
C ALA A 495 -14.79 -7.24 3.64
N GLY A 496 -13.52 -6.85 3.67
CA GLY A 496 -12.76 -6.54 4.88
C GLY A 496 -13.18 -5.22 5.54
N ARG A 497 -13.79 -4.32 4.78
CA ARG A 497 -14.34 -3.05 5.28
C ARG A 497 -15.78 -3.19 5.78
N GLU A 498 -16.01 -2.81 7.03
CA GLU A 498 -17.32 -2.94 7.69
C GLU A 498 -18.44 -2.15 6.99
N ASP A 499 -18.15 -0.97 6.46
CA ASP A 499 -19.11 -0.13 5.75
C ASP A 499 -19.50 -0.71 4.39
N VAL A 500 -18.54 -1.28 3.66
CA VAL A 500 -18.77 -2.01 2.41
C VAL A 500 -19.59 -3.26 2.66
N ALA A 501 -19.22 -4.06 3.66
CA ALA A 501 -19.98 -5.27 4.01
C ALA A 501 -21.43 -4.95 4.37
N ALA A 502 -21.66 -3.94 5.22
CA ALA A 502 -23.00 -3.52 5.61
C ALA A 502 -23.84 -3.00 4.43
N PHE A 503 -23.20 -2.28 3.49
CA PHE A 503 -23.87 -1.84 2.26
C PHE A 503 -24.30 -3.04 1.41
N LEU A 504 -23.42 -4.02 1.20
CA LEU A 504 -23.72 -5.21 0.39
C LEU A 504 -24.80 -6.09 1.03
N GLU A 505 -24.81 -6.24 2.36
CA GLU A 505 -25.88 -6.93 3.09
C GLU A 505 -27.23 -6.23 2.87
N ALA A 506 -27.28 -4.92 3.07
CA ALA A 506 -28.51 -4.13 2.88
C ALA A 506 -28.99 -4.18 1.42
N TRP A 507 -28.08 -4.15 0.45
CA TRP A 507 -28.42 -4.29 -0.96
C TRP A 507 -29.00 -5.67 -1.28
N ALA A 508 -28.38 -6.74 -0.77
CA ALA A 508 -28.83 -8.11 -0.97
C ALA A 508 -30.22 -8.37 -0.36
N GLU A 509 -30.52 -7.77 0.80
CA GLU A 509 -31.86 -7.81 1.41
C GLU A 509 -32.90 -7.08 0.55
N ALA A 510 -32.54 -5.93 -0.02
CA ALA A 510 -33.43 -5.13 -0.87
C ALA A 510 -33.62 -5.72 -2.29
N HIS A 511 -32.61 -6.41 -2.82
CA HIS A 511 -32.59 -6.93 -4.21
C HIS A 511 -32.20 -8.41 -4.26
N PRO A 512 -32.98 -9.33 -3.66
CA PRO A 512 -32.61 -10.74 -3.56
C PRO A 512 -32.42 -11.44 -4.91
N GLY A 513 -33.05 -10.94 -5.98
CA GLY A 513 -32.91 -11.47 -7.35
C GLY A 513 -31.58 -11.16 -8.05
N GLN A 514 -30.74 -10.27 -7.49
CA GLN A 514 -29.39 -9.99 -8.00
C GLN A 514 -28.31 -10.82 -7.30
N VAL A 515 -28.67 -11.56 -6.25
CA VAL A 515 -27.74 -12.40 -5.49
C VAL A 515 -27.55 -13.73 -6.21
N VAL A 516 -26.31 -14.06 -6.58
CA VAL A 516 -25.93 -15.29 -7.29
C VAL A 516 -25.05 -16.22 -6.47
#